data_AF-A0A9J6DS58-F1
#
_entry.id   AF-A0A9J6DS58-F1
#
_cell.length_a   1.000
_cell.length_b   1.000
_cell.length_c   1.000
_cell.angle_alpha   90.00
_cell.angle_beta   90.00
_cell.angle_gamma   90.00
#
_symmetry.space_group_name_H-M   'P 1'
#
loop_
_entity.id
_entity.type
_entity.pdbx_description
1 polymer ?
#
loop_
_entity_poly.entity_id
_entity_poly.type
_entity_poly.pdbx_seq_one_letter_code
_entity_poly.pdbx_strand_id
1 'polypeptide(L)'
;MPDLSFTRNAVVEWSNLQENLGSDHSIIELRMEIRAPPPKTYKYTDWDLFRQIRGEDESVHYTFSELLVQIQKDVEKATKEIVTEFDAPGMDARLAHLLDAKRSLIAR
;
A
#
# COMPACT_ATOMS: atom_id res chain seq x y z
N MET A 1 -31.27 21.41 -22.73
CA MET A 1 -30.95 21.25 -21.29
C MET A 1 -29.44 21.15 -21.18
N PRO A 2 -28.75 21.80 -20.22
CA PRO A 2 -27.30 21.67 -20.14
C PRO A 2 -26.93 20.28 -19.60
N ASP A 3 -26.05 19.58 -20.31
CA ASP A 3 -25.49 18.30 -19.87
C ASP A 3 -24.33 18.55 -18.90
N LEU A 4 -24.27 17.77 -17.81
CA LEU A 4 -23.35 17.98 -16.70
C LEU A 4 -22.50 16.73 -16.45
N SER A 5 -21.22 16.93 -16.16
CA SER A 5 -20.28 15.86 -15.82
C SER A 5 -19.65 16.12 -14.45
N PHE A 6 -19.61 15.10 -13.59
CA PHE A 6 -18.98 15.17 -12.27
C PHE A 6 -17.71 14.30 -12.24
N THR A 7 -16.63 14.84 -11.69
CA THR A 7 -15.35 14.12 -11.54
C THR A 7 -14.84 14.26 -10.10
N ARG A 8 -14.13 13.24 -9.61
CA ARG A 8 -13.54 13.24 -8.25
C ARG A 8 -12.09 12.80 -8.33
N ASN A 9 -11.19 13.63 -7.78
CA ASN A 9 -9.76 13.35 -7.70
C ASN A 9 -9.11 13.01 -9.06
N ALA A 10 -9.60 13.59 -10.16
CA ALA A 10 -9.07 13.37 -11.50
C ALA A 10 -8.86 14.71 -12.21
N VAL A 11 -7.77 14.81 -12.99
CA VAL A 11 -7.56 15.89 -13.96
C VAL A 11 -8.28 15.46 -15.23
N VAL A 12 -9.26 16.26 -15.66
CA VAL A 12 -10.13 15.90 -16.78
C VAL A 12 -10.27 17.10 -17.72
N GLU A 13 -10.12 16.85 -19.02
CA GLU A 13 -10.49 17.78 -20.08
C GLU A 13 -11.91 17.46 -20.54
N TRP A 14 -12.74 18.50 -20.62
CA TRP A 14 -14.11 18.39 -21.09
C TRP A 14 -14.24 19.06 -22.47
N SER A 15 -14.89 18.39 -23.41
CA SER A 15 -15.23 18.98 -24.69
C SER A 15 -16.63 18.54 -25.14
N ASN A 16 -17.36 19.42 -25.83
CA ASN A 16 -18.60 19.07 -26.51
C ASN A 16 -18.28 18.89 -28.00
N LEU A 17 -18.50 17.70 -28.52
CA LEU A 17 -18.12 17.33 -29.89
C LEU A 17 -19.01 17.97 -30.95
N GLN A 18 -20.12 18.61 -30.56
CA GLN A 18 -21.13 19.20 -31.45
C GLN A 18 -21.77 18.17 -32.42
N GLU A 19 -21.59 16.89 -32.16
CA GLU A 19 -22.21 15.79 -32.88
C GLU A 19 -23.43 15.28 -32.11
N ASN A 20 -24.57 15.05 -32.75
CA ASN A 20 -25.82 14.70 -32.07
C ASN A 20 -26.44 13.37 -32.49
N LEU A 21 -25.88 12.68 -33.51
CA LEU A 21 -26.35 11.38 -34.04
C LEU A 21 -27.87 11.29 -34.27
N GLY A 22 -28.52 12.41 -34.60
CA GLY A 22 -29.98 12.48 -34.80
C GLY A 22 -30.82 12.66 -33.53
N SER A 23 -30.19 12.90 -32.37
CA SER A 23 -30.81 13.34 -31.12
C SER A 23 -30.84 14.87 -31.00
N ASP A 24 -31.61 15.36 -30.04
CA ASP A 24 -31.66 16.74 -29.55
C ASP A 24 -30.54 17.10 -28.54
N HIS A 25 -29.63 16.17 -28.27
CA HIS A 25 -28.46 16.34 -27.40
C HIS A 25 -27.14 16.13 -28.16
N SER A 26 -26.09 16.85 -27.77
CA SER A 26 -24.76 16.71 -28.34
C SER A 26 -23.89 15.75 -27.52
N ILE A 27 -22.99 15.03 -28.18
CA ILE A 27 -22.01 14.15 -27.55
C ILE A 27 -20.98 15.00 -26.80
N ILE A 28 -20.68 14.56 -25.58
CA ILE A 28 -19.64 15.12 -24.72
C ILE A 28 -18.50 14.12 -24.59
N GLU A 29 -17.27 14.62 -24.67
CA GLU A 29 -16.05 13.88 -24.43
C GLU A 29 -15.40 14.32 -23.11
N LEU A 30 -14.98 13.34 -22.31
CA LEU A 30 -14.17 13.53 -21.11
C LEU A 30 -12.85 12.78 -21.31
N ARG A 31 -11.73 13.50 -21.33
CA ARG A 31 -10.39 12.89 -21.36
C ARG A 31 -9.76 12.99 -19.98
N MET A 32 -9.30 11.88 -19.44
CA MET A 32 -8.67 11.84 -18.12
C MET A 32 -7.36 11.06 -18.15
N GLU A 33 -6.37 11.58 -17.43
CA GLU A 33 -5.14 10.85 -17.18
C GLU A 33 -5.35 9.87 -16.03
N ILE A 34 -5.23 8.58 -16.31
CA ILE A 34 -5.21 7.55 -15.27
C ILE A 34 -3.82 7.54 -14.65
N ARG A 35 -3.70 8.10 -13.44
CA ARG A 35 -2.48 7.97 -12.64
C ARG A 35 -2.49 6.62 -11.93
N ALA A 36 -1.36 5.91 -11.98
CA ALA A 36 -1.17 4.75 -11.11
C ALA A 36 -1.33 5.20 -9.64
N PRO A 37 -2.04 4.43 -8.80
CA PRO A 37 -2.14 4.75 -7.38
C PRO A 37 -0.73 4.84 -6.77
N PRO A 38 -0.48 5.78 -5.84
CA PRO A 38 0.82 5.92 -5.23
C PRO A 38 1.16 4.63 -4.46
N PRO A 39 2.45 4.22 -4.43
CA PRO A 39 2.86 3.05 -3.67
C PRO A 39 2.48 3.22 -2.20
N LYS A 40 1.88 2.18 -1.61
CA LYS A 40 1.51 2.16 -0.20
C LYS A 40 2.60 1.45 0.60
N THR A 41 2.98 2.02 1.74
CA THR A 41 3.92 1.40 2.67
C THR A 41 3.15 0.69 3.76
N TYR A 42 3.45 -0.59 3.96
CA TYR A 42 2.89 -1.42 5.03
C TYR A 42 4.00 -1.85 5.98
N LYS A 43 3.71 -1.84 7.28
CA LYS A 43 4.56 -2.44 8.31
C LYS A 43 4.05 -3.83 8.63
N TYR A 44 4.93 -4.81 8.64
CA TYR A 44 4.62 -6.15 9.13
C TYR A 44 5.70 -6.60 10.11
N THR A 45 5.29 -7.29 11.18
CA THR A 45 6.22 -7.89 12.14
C THR A 45 6.40 -9.36 11.78
N ASP A 46 7.65 -9.75 11.56
CA ASP A 46 8.06 -11.13 11.33
C ASP A 46 8.14 -11.85 12.68
N TRP A 47 7.07 -12.53 13.06
CA TRP A 47 6.98 -13.19 14.37
C TRP A 47 7.94 -14.38 14.52
N ASP A 48 8.37 -14.99 13.42
CA ASP A 48 9.38 -16.05 13.46
C ASP A 48 10.75 -15.47 13.75
N LEU A 49 11.13 -14.39 13.05
CA LEU A 49 12.35 -13.64 13.35
C LEU A 49 12.35 -13.09 14.79
N PHE A 50 11.23 -12.53 15.25
CA PHE A 50 11.07 -12.08 16.63
C PHE A 50 11.35 -13.21 17.64
N ARG A 51 10.78 -14.40 17.40
CA ARG A 51 10.99 -15.57 18.26
C ARG A 51 12.45 -16.03 18.24
N GLN A 52 13.12 -15.97 17.09
CA GLN A 52 14.54 -16.27 17.00
C GLN A 52 15.39 -15.26 17.79
N ILE A 53 15.19 -13.96 17.59
CA ILE A 53 15.90 -12.90 18.33
C ILE A 53 15.76 -13.11 19.84
N ARG A 54 14.56 -13.43 20.31
CA ARG A 54 14.30 -13.69 21.74
C ARG A 54 14.86 -15.01 22.23
N GLY A 55 14.95 -16.03 21.37
CA GLY A 55 15.54 -17.33 21.70
C GLY A 55 17.06 -17.28 21.83
N GLU A 56 17.70 -16.35 21.13
CA GLU A 56 19.14 -16.07 21.20
C GLU A 56 19.50 -15.05 22.29
N ASP A 57 18.51 -14.42 22.93
CA ASP A 57 18.72 -13.42 23.98
C ASP A 57 19.01 -14.08 25.33
N GLU A 58 20.30 -14.13 25.70
CA GLU A 58 20.77 -14.62 27.01
C GLU A 58 20.81 -13.52 28.09
N SER A 59 20.28 -12.33 27.79
CA SER A 59 20.37 -11.18 28.71
C SER A 59 19.52 -11.39 29.97
N VAL A 60 20.12 -11.15 31.13
CA VAL A 60 19.40 -11.09 32.40
C VAL A 60 18.85 -9.67 32.58
N HIS A 61 17.53 -9.55 32.65
CA HIS A 61 16.86 -8.28 32.93
C HIS A 61 16.59 -8.15 34.44
N TYR A 62 17.10 -7.08 35.05
CA TYR A 62 17.02 -6.89 36.50
C TYR A 62 15.73 -6.18 36.91
N THR A 63 15.12 -5.43 35.97
CA THR A 63 13.84 -4.77 36.19
C THR A 63 12.83 -5.10 35.09
N PHE A 64 11.54 -5.04 35.44
CA PHE A 64 10.46 -5.24 34.47
C PHE A 64 10.47 -4.17 33.37
N SER A 65 10.84 -2.93 33.70
CA SER A 65 10.95 -1.84 32.73
C SER A 65 12.03 -2.10 31.69
N GLU A 66 13.19 -2.64 32.09
CA GLU A 66 14.26 -3.04 31.17
C GLU A 66 13.80 -4.11 30.18
N LEU A 67 13.06 -5.11 30.68
CA LEU A 67 12.47 -6.16 29.85
C LEU A 67 11.50 -5.58 28.82
N LEU A 68 10.61 -4.66 29.22
CA LEU A 68 9.65 -4.04 28.30
C LEU A 68 10.33 -3.22 27.20
N VAL A 69 11.36 -2.45 27.55
CA VAL A 69 12.14 -1.69 26.57
C VAL A 69 12.84 -2.62 25.60
N GLN A 70 13.38 -3.75 26.07
CA GLN A 70 14.03 -4.72 25.20
C GLN A 70 13.03 -5.38 24.25
N ILE A 71 11.85 -5.77 24.74
CA ILE A 71 10.78 -6.34 23.90
C ILE A 71 10.36 -5.37 22.79
N GLN A 72 10.22 -4.07 23.10
CA GLN A 72 9.90 -3.06 22.08
C GLN A 72 10.98 -3.01 20.99
N LYS A 73 12.26 -3.01 21.37
CA LYS A 73 13.37 -3.04 20.41
C LYS A 73 13.39 -4.31 19.57
N ASP A 74 13.06 -5.46 20.16
CA ASP A 74 13.06 -6.73 19.43
C ASP A 74 11.89 -6.78 18.42
N VAL A 75 10.73 -6.23 18.78
CA VAL A 75 9.60 -6.04 17.85
C VAL A 75 9.99 -5.08 16.73
N GLU A 76 10.66 -3.97 17.02
CA GLU A 76 11.14 -3.03 15.99
C GLU A 76 12.12 -3.70 15.03
N LYS A 77 13.09 -4.48 15.53
CA LYS A 77 14.04 -5.25 14.70
C LYS A 77 13.34 -6.28 13.81
N ALA A 78 12.29 -6.91 14.31
CA ALA A 78 11.50 -7.88 13.57
C ALA A 78 10.46 -7.23 12.64
N THR A 79 10.24 -5.92 12.73
CA THR A 79 9.27 -5.20 11.92
C THR A 79 9.94 -4.68 10.64
N LYS A 80 9.39 -5.08 9.51
CA LYS A 80 9.87 -4.71 8.18
C LYS A 80 8.84 -3.84 7.48
N GLU A 81 9.33 -2.94 6.63
CA GLU A 81 8.50 -2.10 5.77
C GLU A 81 8.45 -2.70 4.36
N ILE A 82 7.24 -2.93 3.84
CA ILE A 82 7.01 -3.35 2.46
C ILE A 82 6.28 -2.22 1.75
N VAL A 83 6.93 -1.67 0.74
CA VAL A 83 6.29 -0.81 -0.27
C VAL A 83 5.58 -1.69 -1.28
N THR A 84 4.28 -1.51 -1.51
CA THR A 84 3.56 -2.22 -2.59
C THR A 84 3.35 -1.31 -3.79
N GLU A 85 3.65 -1.83 -4.98
CA GLU A 85 3.35 -1.20 -6.27
C GLU A 85 1.90 -1.42 -6.73
N PHE A 86 1.15 -2.27 -6.02
CA PHE A 86 -0.23 -2.62 -6.35
C PHE A 86 -1.20 -2.04 -5.31
N ASP A 87 -2.37 -1.60 -5.78
CA ASP A 87 -3.49 -1.23 -4.93
C ASP A 87 -4.08 -2.50 -4.29
N ALA A 88 -3.42 -2.97 -3.23
CA ALA A 88 -3.94 -4.05 -2.41
C ALA A 88 -4.98 -3.45 -1.43
N PRO A 89 -6.21 -4.00 -1.35
CA PRO A 89 -7.24 -3.53 -0.43
C PRO A 89 -6.83 -3.71 1.06
N GLY A 90 -5.80 -4.51 1.32
CA GLY A 90 -5.13 -4.65 2.61
C GLY A 90 -3.91 -5.54 2.47
N MET A 91 -2.92 -5.36 3.34
CA MET A 91 -1.76 -6.24 3.47
C MET A 91 -1.96 -7.14 4.69
N ASP A 92 -2.14 -8.44 4.47
CA ASP A 92 -2.02 -9.42 5.56
C ASP A 92 -0.55 -9.89 5.69
N ALA A 93 -0.20 -10.45 6.85
CA ALA A 93 1.18 -10.88 7.11
C ALA A 93 1.66 -11.94 6.09
N ARG A 94 0.74 -12.74 5.53
CA ARG A 94 1.06 -13.78 4.56
C ARG A 94 1.41 -13.21 3.19
N LEU A 95 0.66 -12.20 2.74
CA LEU A 95 0.89 -11.47 1.50
C LEU A 95 2.19 -10.68 1.58
N ALA A 96 2.50 -10.10 2.75
CA ALA A 96 3.78 -9.46 3.02
C ALA A 96 4.95 -10.43 2.82
N HIS A 97 4.91 -11.61 3.44
CA HIS A 97 5.95 -12.64 3.26
C HIS A 97 6.09 -13.11 1.80
N LEU A 98 4.98 -13.28 1.07
CA LEU A 98 5.03 -13.66 -0.34
C LEU A 98 5.68 -12.60 -1.23
N LEU A 99 5.41 -11.31 -0.95
CA LEU A 99 6.02 -10.21 -1.68
C LEU A 99 7.53 -10.10 -1.39
N ASP A 100 7.93 -10.31 -0.14
CA ASP A 100 9.34 -10.32 0.26
C ASP A 100 10.10 -11.48 -0.42
N ALA A 101 9.50 -12.68 -0.43
CA ALA A 101 10.05 -13.84 -1.13
C ALA A 101 10.15 -13.62 -2.65
N LYS A 102 9.13 -13.02 -3.28
CA LYS A 102 9.15 -12.66 -4.71
C LYS A 102 10.29 -11.69 -5.02
N ARG A 103 10.51 -10.68 -4.18
CA ARG A 103 11.59 -9.71 -4.35
C ARG A 103 12.97 -10.37 -4.26
N SER A 104 13.17 -11.25 -3.28
CA SER A 104 14.41 -12.00 -3.12
C SER A 104 14.73 -12.87 -4.34
N LEU A 105 13.71 -13.44 -5.00
CA LEU A 105 13.89 -14.24 -6.22
C LEU A 105 14.24 -13.39 -7.45
N ILE A 106 13.71 -12.17 -7.55
CA ILE A 106 13.96 -11.26 -8.70
C ILE A 106 15.31 -10.55 -8.57
N ALA A 107 15.80 -10.34 -7.34
CA ALA A 107 17.08 -9.70 -7.07
C ALA A 107 18.32 -10.62 -7.26
N ARG A 108 18.12 -11.83 -7.78
CA ARG A 108 19.14 -12.86 -8.00
C ARG A 108 19.43 -13.05 -9.48
#